data_AF-A0A929EDC6-F1
#
_entry.id   AF-A0A929EDC6-F1
#
_cell.length_a   1.000
_cell.length_b   1.000
_cell.length_c   1.000
_cell.angle_alpha   90.00
_cell.angle_beta   90.00
_cell.angle_gamma   90.00
#
_symmetry.space_group_name_H-M   'P 1'
#
loop_
_entity.id
_entity.type
_entity.pdbx_description
1 polymer ?
#
loop_
_entity_poly.entity_id
_entity_poly.type
_entity_poly.pdbx_seq_one_letter_code
_entity_poly.pdbx_strand_id
1 'polypeptide(L)'
;MVPPPAPDPTLRRSVLTYLGVEVTQPDLACLDALVDAYIRYVPWESAFRIAKRAHITDTIQCPRWPDEFWYDAMQRGGGGTCFESNYAFFSLLRSLGYDGYLTINNMGDSIGCHSAIILNVADVFWLTDVGIPLHVPI
;
A
#
# COMPACT_ATOMS: atom_id res chain seq x y z
N MET A 1 -12.81 -7.48 4.42
CA MET A 1 -11.38 -7.89 4.49
C MET A 1 -10.88 -7.54 5.89
N VAL A 2 -10.09 -8.40 6.54
CA VAL A 2 -9.48 -8.05 7.84
C VAL A 2 -8.48 -6.92 7.57
N PRO A 3 -8.58 -5.77 8.28
CA PRO A 3 -7.66 -4.67 8.03
C PRO A 3 -6.23 -5.10 8.40
N PRO A 4 -5.22 -4.69 7.63
CA PRO A 4 -3.83 -5.02 7.94
C PRO A 4 -3.48 -4.55 9.35
N PRO A 5 -2.66 -5.32 10.10
CA PRO A 5 -2.07 -4.78 11.31
C PRO A 5 -1.26 -3.52 10.96
N ALA A 6 -1.20 -2.56 11.87
CA ALA A 6 -0.26 -1.46 11.74
C ALA A 6 1.17 -2.01 11.81
N PRO A 7 2.12 -1.55 10.97
CA PRO A 7 3.52 -1.93 11.09
C PRO A 7 4.05 -1.52 12.47
N ASP A 8 5.10 -2.20 12.92
CA ASP A 8 5.79 -1.78 14.13
C ASP A 8 6.42 -0.37 13.94
N PRO A 9 6.71 0.36 15.03
CA PRO A 9 7.25 1.73 14.95
C PRO A 9 8.59 1.86 14.20
N THR A 10 9.41 0.81 14.17
CA THR A 10 10.71 0.77 13.48
C THR A 10 10.51 0.65 11.99
N LEU A 11 9.65 -0.28 11.56
CA LEU A 11 9.30 -0.42 10.14
C LEU A 11 8.63 0.85 9.63
N ARG A 12 7.65 1.39 10.36
CA ARG A 12 7.00 2.67 10.03
C ARG A 12 8.02 3.78 9.75
N ARG A 13 8.99 3.97 10.66
CA ARG A 13 10.03 5.01 10.50
C ARG A 13 10.89 4.74 9.27
N SER A 14 11.26 3.49 9.01
CA SER A 14 12.09 3.11 7.86
C SER A 14 11.37 3.39 6.54
N VAL A 15 10.07 3.08 6.48
CA VAL A 15 9.22 3.37 5.32
C VAL A 15 9.07 4.87 5.08
N LEU A 16 8.82 5.67 6.13
CA LEU A 16 8.74 7.12 5.99
C LEU A 16 10.07 7.74 5.51
N THR A 17 11.20 7.25 6.02
CA THR A 17 12.53 7.66 5.54
C THR A 17 12.74 7.28 4.07
N TYR A 18 12.34 6.07 3.67
CA TYR A 18 12.43 5.62 2.28
C TYR A 18 11.60 6.49 1.33
N LEU A 19 10.38 6.84 1.73
CA LEU A 19 9.50 7.72 0.97
C LEU A 19 9.93 9.20 1.04
N GLY A 20 10.80 9.56 1.98
CA GLY A 20 11.24 10.95 2.20
C GLY A 20 10.12 11.86 2.73
N VAL A 21 9.16 11.31 3.47
CA VAL A 21 8.00 12.05 4.00
C VAL A 21 8.12 12.24 5.51
N GLU A 22 8.12 13.49 5.95
CA GLU A 22 7.99 13.86 7.36
C GLU A 22 6.52 13.98 7.75
N VAL A 23 6.08 13.23 8.77
CA VAL A 23 4.69 13.23 9.23
C VAL A 23 4.58 14.03 10.52
N THR A 24 3.83 15.14 10.47
CA THR A 24 3.49 15.95 11.64
C THR A 24 2.09 15.63 12.18
N GLN A 25 1.12 15.42 11.28
CA GLN A 25 -0.26 15.04 11.60
C GLN A 25 -0.88 14.26 10.43
N PRO A 26 -1.83 13.32 10.67
CA PRO A 26 -2.49 12.55 9.62
C PRO A 26 -3.64 13.33 8.98
N ASP A 27 -3.33 14.42 8.27
CA ASP A 27 -4.28 15.22 7.52
C ASP A 27 -4.24 14.91 6.01
N LEU A 28 -5.00 15.66 5.21
CA LEU A 28 -5.04 15.48 3.76
C LEU A 28 -3.71 15.84 3.09
N ALA A 29 -3.00 16.84 3.59
CA ALA A 29 -1.71 17.25 3.01
C ALA A 29 -0.62 16.18 3.22
N CYS A 30 -0.61 15.55 4.40
CA CYS A 30 0.23 14.38 4.67
C CYS A 30 -0.15 13.20 3.78
N LEU A 31 -1.45 12.96 3.56
CA LEU A 31 -1.91 11.88 2.69
C LEU A 31 -1.43 12.09 1.24
N ASP A 32 -1.59 13.30 0.70
CA ASP A 32 -1.12 13.66 -0.63
C ASP A 32 0.40 13.46 -0.78
N ALA A 33 1.18 13.90 0.20
CA ALA A 33 2.63 13.72 0.20
C ALA A 33 3.04 12.24 0.21
N LEU A 34 2.32 11.39 0.97
CA LEU A 34 2.56 9.95 0.99
C LEU A 34 2.20 9.28 -0.34
N VAL A 35 1.09 9.68 -0.98
CA VAL A 35 0.66 9.16 -2.28
C VAL A 35 1.66 9.56 -3.38
N ASP A 36 2.06 10.83 -3.46
CA ASP A 36 3.06 11.31 -4.42
C ASP A 36 4.39 10.57 -4.25
N ALA A 37 4.88 10.46 -3.01
CA ALA A 37 6.11 9.72 -2.73
C ALA A 37 5.99 8.25 -3.12
N TYR A 38 4.89 7.59 -2.75
CA TYR A 38 4.68 6.18 -3.10
C TYR A 38 4.78 5.96 -4.61
N ILE A 39 4.04 6.74 -5.40
CA ILE A 39 3.98 6.58 -6.87
C ILE A 39 5.36 6.78 -7.52
N ARG A 40 6.23 7.62 -6.94
CA ARG A 40 7.59 7.85 -7.44
C ARG A 40 8.57 6.74 -7.09
N TYR A 41 8.43 6.12 -5.92
CA TYR A 41 9.43 5.21 -5.37
C TYR A 41 9.04 3.73 -5.44
N VAL A 42 7.76 3.39 -5.48
CA VAL A 42 7.30 1.99 -5.43
C VAL A 42 6.72 1.60 -6.79
N PRO A 43 7.38 0.71 -7.55
CA PRO A 43 6.91 0.33 -8.88
C PRO A 43 5.64 -0.51 -8.82
N TRP A 44 4.76 -0.31 -9.78
CA TRP A 44 3.71 -1.29 -10.06
C TRP A 44 4.33 -2.49 -10.77
N GLU A 45 4.23 -3.68 -10.18
CA GLU A 45 4.85 -4.90 -10.72
C GLU A 45 4.17 -6.18 -10.22
N SER A 46 4.57 -7.33 -10.77
CA SER A 46 4.11 -8.65 -10.31
C SER A 46 5.22 -9.69 -10.21
N ALA A 47 6.47 -9.31 -10.48
CA ALA A 47 7.63 -10.20 -10.49
C ALA A 47 7.91 -10.76 -9.09
N PHE A 48 7.82 -9.97 -8.02
CA PHE A 48 8.03 -10.48 -6.66
C PHE A 48 6.97 -11.51 -6.26
N ARG A 49 5.71 -11.28 -6.64
CA ARG A 49 4.64 -12.26 -6.45
C ARG A 49 4.89 -13.56 -7.22
N ILE A 50 5.31 -13.45 -8.49
CA ILE A 50 5.63 -14.61 -9.33
C ILE A 50 6.81 -15.39 -8.73
N ALA A 51 7.88 -14.69 -8.33
CA ALA A 51 9.05 -15.29 -7.70
C ALA A 51 8.68 -16.01 -6.40
N LYS A 52 7.90 -15.36 -5.51
CA LYS A 52 7.42 -15.99 -4.28
C LYS A 52 6.60 -17.24 -4.56
N ARG A 53 5.66 -17.18 -5.51
CA ARG A 53 4.83 -18.33 -5.88
C ARG A 53 5.67 -19.49 -6.45
N ALA A 54 6.75 -19.21 -7.16
CA ALA A 54 7.66 -20.25 -7.68
C ALA A 54 8.41 -21.01 -6.57
N HIS A 55 8.58 -20.40 -5.39
CA HIS A 55 9.30 -20.99 -4.26
C HIS A 55 8.40 -21.55 -3.15
N ILE A 56 7.11 -21.19 -3.13
CA ILE A 56 6.16 -21.61 -2.10
C ILE A 56 5.10 -22.53 -2.71
N THR A 57 5.07 -23.78 -2.23
CA THR A 57 4.09 -24.79 -2.70
C THR A 57 2.66 -24.46 -2.24
N ASP A 58 2.49 -24.07 -0.99
CA ASP A 58 1.18 -23.75 -0.40
C ASP A 58 0.75 -22.31 -0.72
N THR A 59 -0.32 -22.18 -1.51
CA THR A 59 -0.85 -20.88 -1.94
C THR A 59 -1.23 -19.96 -0.77
N ILE A 60 -1.64 -20.50 0.38
CA ILE A 60 -2.02 -19.67 1.53
C ILE A 60 -0.84 -18.88 2.12
N GLN A 61 0.39 -19.33 1.84
CA GLN A 61 1.64 -18.68 2.27
C GLN A 61 2.18 -17.69 1.21
N CYS A 62 1.53 -17.59 0.05
CA CYS A 62 1.94 -16.69 -1.04
C CYS A 62 1.57 -15.21 -0.86
N PRO A 63 0.57 -14.78 -0.05
CA PRO A 63 0.35 -13.35 0.18
C PRO A 63 1.61 -12.66 0.69
N ARG A 64 1.92 -11.49 0.13
CA ARG A 64 3.02 -10.63 0.62
C ARG A 64 2.44 -9.68 1.65
N TRP A 65 2.81 -9.91 2.91
CA TRP A 65 2.35 -9.11 4.04
C TRP A 65 3.06 -7.74 4.05
N PRO A 66 2.52 -6.71 4.73
CA PRO A 66 3.09 -5.36 4.72
C PRO A 66 4.59 -5.31 5.02
N ASP A 67 5.06 -6.07 6.02
CA ASP A 67 6.47 -6.08 6.41
C ASP A 67 7.38 -6.61 5.29
N GLU A 68 6.96 -7.68 4.62
CA GLU A 68 7.67 -8.27 3.49
C GLU A 68 7.65 -7.33 2.27
N PHE A 69 6.49 -6.74 1.98
CA PHE A 69 6.32 -5.79 0.89
C PHE A 69 7.26 -4.59 1.04
N TRP A 70 7.26 -3.96 2.22
CA TRP A 70 8.09 -2.80 2.50
C TRP A 70 9.58 -3.14 2.55
N TYR A 71 9.94 -4.32 3.07
CA TYR A 71 11.30 -4.82 3.01
C TYR A 71 11.79 -4.97 1.56
N ASP A 72 11.00 -5.62 0.69
CA ASP A 72 11.34 -5.77 -0.72
C ASP A 72 11.46 -4.42 -1.44
N ALA A 73 10.55 -3.48 -1.16
CA ALA A 73 10.60 -2.14 -1.73
C ALA A 73 11.92 -1.42 -1.35
N MET A 74 12.23 -1.37 -0.05
CA MET A 74 13.41 -0.63 0.44
C MET A 74 14.74 -1.31 0.08
N GLN A 75 14.81 -2.64 0.10
CA GLN A 75 16.08 -3.37 -0.04
C GLN A 75 16.37 -3.85 -1.45
N ARG A 76 15.33 -3.99 -2.28
CA ARG A 76 15.43 -4.62 -3.61
C ARG A 76 14.76 -3.82 -4.72
N GLY A 77 14.17 -2.66 -4.41
CA GLY A 77 13.43 -1.86 -5.37
C GLY A 77 12.16 -2.54 -5.87
N GLY A 78 11.59 -3.45 -5.07
CA GLY A 78 10.35 -4.15 -5.41
C GLY A 78 9.12 -3.28 -5.21
N GLY A 79 7.98 -3.78 -5.69
CA GLY A 79 6.68 -3.16 -5.44
C GLY A 79 5.61 -4.21 -5.44
N GLY A 80 4.48 -3.95 -6.09
CA GLY A 80 3.45 -4.98 -6.26
C GLY A 80 2.22 -4.50 -7.02
N THR A 81 1.22 -5.37 -7.10
CA THR A 81 -0.07 -5.05 -7.74
C THR A 81 -1.01 -4.37 -6.75
N CYS A 82 -2.24 -4.06 -7.17
CA CYS A 82 -3.21 -3.31 -6.37
C CYS A 82 -3.46 -3.90 -4.97
N PHE A 83 -3.61 -5.23 -4.86
CA PHE A 83 -3.84 -5.88 -3.58
C PHE A 83 -2.66 -5.70 -2.63
N GLU A 84 -1.43 -5.94 -3.09
CA GLU A 84 -0.23 -5.84 -2.26
C GLU A 84 0.04 -4.38 -1.88
N SER A 85 -0.05 -3.50 -2.88
CA SER A 85 0.21 -2.06 -2.75
C SER A 85 -0.75 -1.42 -1.76
N ASN A 86 -2.07 -1.53 -1.99
CA ASN A 86 -3.05 -0.89 -1.12
C ASN A 86 -3.12 -1.55 0.26
N TYR A 87 -2.79 -2.84 0.40
CA TYR A 87 -2.73 -3.49 1.71
C TYR A 87 -1.53 -3.01 2.53
N ALA A 88 -0.33 -2.94 1.94
CA ALA A 88 0.87 -2.45 2.60
C ALA A 88 0.81 -0.93 2.88
N PHE A 89 0.23 -0.16 1.97
CA PHE A 89 0.04 1.28 2.15
C PHE A 89 -1.01 1.58 3.22
N PHE A 90 -2.15 0.86 3.23
CA PHE A 90 -3.15 1.04 4.27
C PHE A 90 -2.60 0.64 5.65
N SER A 91 -1.77 -0.41 5.73
CA SER A 91 -1.03 -0.77 6.94
C SER A 91 -0.22 0.42 7.48
N LEU A 92 0.56 1.09 6.62
CA LEU A 92 1.29 2.32 6.97
C LEU A 92 0.35 3.42 7.46
N LEU A 93 -0.70 3.75 6.70
CA LEU A 93 -1.65 4.81 7.05
C LEU A 93 -2.30 4.58 8.43
N ARG A 94 -2.69 3.34 8.75
CA ARG A 94 -3.22 3.00 10.07
C ARG A 94 -2.21 3.27 11.20
N SER A 95 -0.91 3.06 10.98
CA SER A 95 0.13 3.38 11.97
C SER A 95 0.37 4.87 12.19
N LEU A 96 -0.12 5.71 11.27
CA LEU A 96 -0.08 7.17 11.35
C LEU A 96 -1.35 7.75 11.98
N GLY A 97 -2.38 6.91 12.22
CA GLY A 97 -3.63 7.30 12.84
C GLY A 97 -4.77 7.60 11.87
N TYR A 98 -4.62 7.30 10.57
CA TYR A 98 -5.75 7.36 9.64
C TYR A 98 -6.78 6.28 9.94
N ASP A 99 -8.06 6.64 9.81
CA ASP A 99 -9.19 5.72 9.90
C ASP A 99 -9.80 5.44 8.51
N GLY A 100 -10.24 4.21 8.28
CA GLY A 100 -10.71 3.80 6.96
C GLY A 100 -10.84 2.29 6.78
N TYR A 101 -11.01 1.87 5.53
CA TYR A 101 -11.15 0.47 5.15
C TYR A 101 -10.73 0.19 3.71
N LEU A 102 -10.40 -1.07 3.43
CA LEU A 102 -10.11 -1.57 2.08
C LEU A 102 -11.40 -1.95 1.35
N THR A 103 -11.44 -1.64 0.06
CA THR A 103 -12.51 -2.04 -0.85
C THR A 103 -12.03 -3.13 -1.81
N ILE A 104 -12.99 -3.89 -2.36
CA ILE A 104 -12.79 -4.76 -3.52
C ILE A 104 -13.73 -4.23 -4.60
N ASN A 105 -13.17 -3.91 -5.76
CA ASN A 105 -13.83 -3.17 -6.82
C ASN A 105 -13.80 -3.97 -8.13
N ASN A 106 -14.79 -3.72 -8.97
CA ASN A 106 -14.83 -4.20 -10.35
C ASN A 106 -14.17 -3.15 -11.27
N MET A 107 -13.51 -3.59 -12.33
CA MET A 107 -12.99 -2.72 -13.38
C MET A 107 -13.54 -3.16 -14.74
N GLY A 108 -14.55 -2.42 -15.24
CA GLY A 108 -15.29 -2.82 -16.44
C GLY A 108 -15.90 -4.21 -16.27
N ASP A 109 -15.57 -5.11 -17.18
CA ASP A 109 -16.05 -6.51 -17.15
C ASP A 109 -15.30 -7.40 -16.14
N SER A 110 -14.23 -6.90 -15.51
CA SER A 110 -13.45 -7.65 -14.52
C SER A 110 -14.04 -7.48 -13.12
N ILE A 111 -14.45 -8.59 -12.51
CA ILE A 111 -15.11 -8.60 -11.20
C ILE A 111 -14.06 -8.80 -10.08
N GLY A 112 -14.14 -7.95 -9.04
CA GLY A 112 -13.33 -8.07 -7.83
C GLY A 112 -11.83 -8.08 -8.07
N CYS A 113 -11.36 -7.42 -9.12
CA CYS A 113 -9.99 -7.49 -9.61
C CYS A 113 -9.10 -6.37 -9.07
N HIS A 114 -9.67 -5.43 -8.31
CA HIS A 114 -8.95 -4.27 -7.81
C HIS A 114 -9.28 -3.98 -6.36
N SER A 115 -8.30 -3.53 -5.60
CA SER A 115 -8.50 -2.99 -4.26
C SER A 115 -8.17 -1.52 -4.22
N ALA A 116 -8.84 -0.77 -3.36
CA ALA A 116 -8.51 0.62 -3.04
C ALA A 116 -8.79 0.86 -1.56
N ILE A 117 -8.56 2.08 -1.08
CA ILE A 117 -8.72 2.47 0.33
C ILE A 117 -9.76 3.59 0.39
N ILE A 118 -10.71 3.49 1.32
CA ILE A 118 -11.56 4.62 1.72
C ILE A 118 -11.05 5.12 3.07
N LEU A 119 -10.68 6.40 3.16
CA LEU A 119 -10.24 7.04 4.39
C LEU A 119 -11.25 8.08 4.84
N ASN A 120 -11.48 8.19 6.15
CA ASN A 120 -12.18 9.32 6.74
C ASN A 120 -11.14 10.35 7.21
N VAL A 121 -11.12 11.52 6.57
CA VAL A 121 -10.24 12.63 6.93
C VAL A 121 -11.10 13.87 7.11
N ALA A 122 -11.15 14.40 8.33
CA ALA A 122 -11.97 15.57 8.70
C ALA A 122 -13.45 15.42 8.28
N ASP A 123 -14.06 14.28 8.60
CA ASP A 123 -15.46 13.92 8.29
C ASP A 123 -15.79 13.83 6.79
N VAL A 124 -14.77 13.78 5.94
CA VAL A 124 -14.90 13.56 4.50
C VAL A 124 -14.28 12.22 4.13
N PHE A 125 -15.00 11.46 3.30
CA PHE A 125 -14.50 10.20 2.77
C PHE A 125 -13.73 10.41 1.48
N TRP A 126 -12.47 9.97 1.47
CA TRP A 126 -11.56 10.04 0.33
C TRP A 126 -11.26 8.65 -0.22
N LEU A 127 -11.34 8.51 -1.54
CA LEU A 127 -10.80 7.34 -2.24
C LEU A 127 -9.30 7.54 -2.42
N THR A 128 -8.52 6.67 -1.80
CA THR A 128 -7.06 6.63 -1.90
C THR A 128 -6.64 5.35 -2.59
N ASP A 129 -5.76 5.46 -3.59
CA ASP A 129 -5.33 4.33 -4.38
C ASP A 129 -3.89 4.48 -4.86
N VAL A 130 -3.02 3.59 -4.42
CA VAL A 130 -1.63 3.49 -4.87
C VAL A 130 -1.37 2.22 -5.68
N GLY A 131 -2.44 1.52 -6.06
CA GLY A 131 -2.43 0.22 -6.74
C GLY A 131 -2.61 0.28 -8.25
N ILE A 132 -2.81 1.47 -8.82
CA ILE A 132 -2.97 1.70 -10.25
C ILE A 132 -1.59 2.07 -10.84
N PRO A 133 -1.19 1.52 -12.01
CA PRO A 133 0.08 1.82 -12.65
C PRO A 133 0.07 3.24 -13.26
N LEU A 134 0.26 4.25 -12.40
CA LEU A 134 0.39 5.64 -12.80
C LEU A 134 1.86 6.08 -12.76
N HIS A 135 2.25 6.97 -13.67
CA HIS A 135 3.59 7.55 -13.70
C HIS A 135 3.65 8.89 -12.94
N VAL A 136 2.50 9.47 -12.61
CA VAL A 136 2.32 10.68 -11.79
C VAL A 136 1.03 10.53 -10.95
N PRO A 137 0.99 11.09 -9.73
CA PRO A 137 -0.26 11.16 -8.95
C PRO A 137 -1.32 12.00 -9.68
N ILE A 138 -2.59 11.66 -9.47
CA ILE A 138 -3.78 12.32 -10.03
C ILE A 138 -4.76 12.73 -8.94
#